data_AF-A0A060YZL3-F1
#
_entry.id   AF-A0A060YZL3-F1
#
_cell.length_a   1.000
_cell.length_b   1.000
_cell.length_c   1.000
_cell.angle_alpha   90.00
_cell.angle_beta   90.00
_cell.angle_gamma   90.00
#
_symmetry.space_group_name_H-M   'P 1'
#
loop_
_entity.id
_entity.type
_entity.pdbx_description
1 polymer ?
#
loop_
_entity_poly.entity_id
_entity_poly.type
_entity_poly.pdbx_seq_one_letter_code
_entity_poly.pdbx_strand_id
1 'polypeptide(L)'
;MSISRLHIPLILFLFLTCVCQVVLDNTALNRIATDRLHIQNPSFSQINQLVSTIMSASTTTLRYPGYMNNDLIGLIASLIPTPRLHFLMTGYTPLTTDQSVASVRKTTVLDVMRRLLQPKNVMVSTGRDRQTNHCYIAILNIIQGEVDPTQVCATAT
;
A
#
# COMPACT_ATOMS: atom_id res chain seq x y z
N MET A 1 -7.73 4.27 -35.20
CA MET A 1 -6.71 3.46 -34.47
C MET A 1 -7.24 3.19 -33.08
N SER A 2 -7.61 1.93 -32.81
CA SER A 2 -8.37 1.56 -31.60
C SER A 2 -7.46 1.51 -30.37
N ILE A 3 -7.83 2.26 -29.32
CA ILE A 3 -7.13 2.38 -28.02
C ILE A 3 -6.87 1.01 -27.37
N SER A 4 -7.61 -0.03 -27.75
CA SER A 4 -7.46 -1.41 -27.28
C SER A 4 -6.14 -2.09 -27.72
N ARG A 5 -5.47 -1.62 -28.77
CA ARG A 5 -4.17 -2.20 -29.22
C ARG A 5 -2.95 -1.63 -28.50
N LEU A 6 -3.10 -0.54 -27.74
CA LEU A 6 -1.99 0.11 -27.02
C LEU A 6 -1.85 -0.40 -25.56
N HIS A 7 -2.92 -0.95 -24.99
CA HIS A 7 -2.92 -1.45 -23.60
C HIS A 7 -2.12 -2.75 -23.41
N ILE A 8 -2.26 -3.69 -24.35
CA ILE A 8 -1.54 -4.97 -24.32
C ILE A 8 -0.01 -4.79 -24.39
N PRO A 9 0.56 -3.97 -25.30
CA PRO A 9 2.00 -3.79 -25.35
C PRO A 9 2.56 -3.06 -24.11
N LEU A 10 1.79 -2.14 -23.49
CA LEU A 10 2.22 -1.47 -22.27
C LEU A 10 2.28 -2.43 -21.07
N ILE A 11 1.25 -3.26 -20.89
CA ILE A 11 1.24 -4.27 -19.82
C ILE A 11 2.35 -5.30 -20.06
N LEU A 12 2.51 -5.78 -21.29
CA LEU A 12 3.57 -6.73 -21.63
C LEU A 12 4.97 -6.13 -21.41
N PHE A 13 5.16 -4.84 -21.74
CA PHE A 13 6.40 -4.12 -21.48
C PHE A 13 6.69 -4.04 -19.97
N LEU A 14 5.69 -3.70 -19.16
CA LEU A 14 5.82 -3.66 -17.69
C LEU A 14 6.20 -5.04 -17.13
N PHE A 15 5.58 -6.11 -17.63
CA PHE A 15 5.91 -7.49 -17.24
C PHE A 15 7.37 -7.88 -17.58
N LEU A 16 7.89 -7.42 -18.73
CA LEU A 16 9.20 -7.85 -19.23
C LEU A 16 10.36 -6.97 -18.76
N THR A 17 10.11 -5.71 -18.42
CA THR A 17 11.19 -4.72 -18.21
C THR A 17 11.30 -4.19 -16.79
N CYS A 18 10.21 -4.19 -16.01
CA CYS A 18 10.24 -3.67 -14.65
C CYS A 18 10.69 -4.72 -13.64
N VAL A 19 11.60 -4.34 -12.75
CA VAL A 19 12.09 -5.17 -11.65
C VAL A 19 11.09 -5.26 -10.48
N CYS A 20 10.27 -4.23 -10.31
CA CYS A 20 9.26 -4.13 -9.26
C CYS A 20 8.17 -3.16 -9.70
N GLN A 21 6.90 -3.49 -9.46
CA GLN A 21 5.77 -2.63 -9.76
C GLN A 21 4.85 -2.49 -8.55
N VAL A 22 4.54 -1.24 -8.21
CA VAL A 22 3.54 -0.91 -7.21
C VAL A 22 2.23 -0.64 -7.92
N VAL A 23 1.20 -1.44 -7.65
CA VAL A 23 -0.10 -1.34 -8.31
C VAL A 23 -1.03 -0.44 -7.50
N LEU A 24 -1.61 0.56 -8.17
CA LEU A 24 -2.62 1.46 -7.62
C LEU A 24 -3.85 1.44 -8.52
N ASP A 25 -4.97 0.94 -7.99
CA ASP A 25 -6.22 0.82 -8.74
C ASP A 25 -7.13 2.02 -8.43
N ASN A 26 -7.47 2.78 -9.47
CA ASN A 26 -8.38 3.92 -9.36
C ASN A 26 -9.75 3.50 -8.81
N THR A 27 -10.25 2.29 -9.08
CA THR A 27 -11.54 1.83 -8.54
C THR A 27 -11.47 1.69 -7.02
N ALA A 28 -10.39 1.11 -6.51
CA ALA A 28 -10.15 0.98 -5.08
C ALA A 28 -9.90 2.34 -4.42
N LEU A 29 -9.14 3.23 -5.07
CA LEU A 29 -8.88 4.59 -4.58
C LEU A 29 -10.16 5.43 -4.48
N ASN A 30 -11.02 5.38 -5.50
CA ASN A 30 -12.33 6.04 -5.48
C ASN A 30 -13.20 5.52 -4.34
N ARG A 31 -13.26 4.19 -4.17
CA ARG A 31 -13.98 3.58 -3.05
C ARG A 31 -13.44 4.05 -1.70
N ILE A 32 -12.12 4.09 -1.53
CA ILE A 32 -11.49 4.58 -0.29
C ILE A 32 -11.85 6.06 -0.04
N ALA A 33 -11.80 6.91 -1.07
CA ALA A 33 -12.14 8.33 -0.94
C ALA A 33 -13.60 8.53 -0.51
N THR A 34 -14.52 7.72 -1.03
CA THR A 34 -15.94 7.78 -0.64
C THR A 34 -16.20 7.14 0.72
N ASP A 35 -15.69 5.93 0.98
CA ASP A 35 -15.97 5.15 2.19
C ASP A 35 -15.26 5.70 3.44
N ARG A 36 -14.05 6.29 3.30
CA ARG A 36 -13.19 6.69 4.42
C ARG A 36 -13.04 8.19 4.57
N LEU A 37 -12.91 8.89 3.45
CA LEU A 37 -12.74 10.35 3.44
C LEU A 37 -14.10 11.07 3.28
N HIS A 38 -15.19 10.33 3.11
CA HIS A 38 -16.56 10.85 2.95
C HIS A 38 -16.71 11.84 1.79
N ILE A 39 -15.92 11.64 0.72
CA ILE A 39 -15.96 12.46 -0.49
C ILE A 39 -16.90 11.79 -1.50
N GLN A 40 -18.10 12.36 -1.70
CA GLN A 40 -19.11 11.76 -2.58
C GLN A 40 -18.68 11.70 -4.06
N ASN A 41 -17.99 12.74 -4.54
CA ASN A 41 -17.49 12.81 -5.92
C ASN A 41 -16.00 13.19 -5.88
N PRO A 42 -15.09 12.21 -5.70
CA PRO A 42 -13.67 12.49 -5.60
C PRO A 42 -13.12 13.03 -6.92
N SER A 43 -12.56 14.23 -6.88
CA SER A 43 -11.84 14.82 -8.00
C SER A 43 -10.48 14.15 -8.21
N PHE A 44 -9.92 14.25 -9.42
CA PHE A 44 -8.55 13.76 -9.69
C PHE A 44 -7.50 14.38 -8.76
N SER A 45 -7.68 15.64 -8.36
CA SER A 45 -6.79 16.30 -7.40
C SER A 45 -6.77 15.57 -6.05
N GLN A 46 -7.93 15.23 -5.52
CA GLN A 46 -8.05 14.51 -4.24
C GLN A 46 -7.50 13.09 -4.32
N ILE A 47 -7.76 12.38 -5.42
CA ILE A 47 -7.18 11.04 -5.65
C ILE A 47 -5.65 11.12 -5.74
N ASN A 48 -5.12 12.11 -6.46
CA ASN A 48 -3.68 12.30 -6.60
C ASN A 48 -2.99 12.71 -5.29
N GLN A 49 -3.68 13.44 -4.41
CA GLN A 49 -3.19 13.72 -3.05
C GLN A 49 -3.04 12.43 -2.23
N LEU A 50 -4.02 11.54 -2.31
CA LEU A 50 -3.94 10.22 -1.68
C LEU A 50 -2.75 9.42 -2.24
N VAL A 51 -2.65 9.31 -3.56
CA VAL A 51 -1.56 8.61 -4.26
C VAL A 51 -0.19 9.18 -3.89
N SER A 52 -0.04 10.50 -3.87
CA SER A 52 1.20 11.18 -3.46
C SER A 52 1.60 10.82 -2.02
N THR A 53 0.64 10.80 -1.10
CA THR A 53 0.88 10.43 0.30
C THR A 53 1.39 8.99 0.43
N ILE A 54 0.79 8.06 -0.31
CA ILE A 54 1.17 6.64 -0.30
C ILE A 54 2.55 6.44 -0.91
N MET A 55 2.85 7.09 -2.04
CA MET A 55 4.16 7.01 -2.69
C MET A 55 5.26 7.60 -1.79
N SER A 56 4.97 8.71 -1.11
CA SER A 56 5.84 9.28 -0.10
C SER A 56 6.06 8.29 1.05
N ALA A 57 5.01 7.72 1.63
CA ALA A 57 5.12 6.76 2.72
C ALA A 57 5.95 5.51 2.34
N SER A 58 5.68 4.95 1.15
CA SER A 58 6.36 3.74 0.63
C SER A 58 7.86 3.94 0.41
N THR A 59 8.29 5.17 0.11
CA THR A 59 9.71 5.50 -0.14
C THR A 59 10.43 6.05 1.09
N THR A 60 9.79 6.03 2.26
CA THR A 60 10.35 6.61 3.49
C THR A 60 11.65 5.93 3.89
N THR A 61 11.73 4.61 3.82
CA THR A 61 12.95 3.86 4.21
C THR A 61 14.15 4.16 3.31
N LEU A 62 13.91 4.64 2.08
CA LEU A 62 14.96 5.05 1.14
C LEU A 62 15.36 6.52 1.34
N ARG A 63 14.45 7.35 1.85
CA ARG A 63 14.67 8.81 2.03
C ARG A 63 15.23 9.16 3.40
N TYR A 64 14.85 8.40 4.43
CA TYR A 64 15.28 8.61 5.80
C TYR A 64 16.06 7.40 6.29
N PRO A 65 17.26 7.60 6.86
CA PRO A 65 18.11 6.49 7.28
C PRO A 65 17.45 5.70 8.41
N GLY A 66 17.24 4.41 8.16
CA GLY A 66 16.80 3.41 9.14
C GLY A 66 17.82 2.30 9.33
N TYR A 67 17.50 1.28 10.14
CA TYR A 67 18.39 0.14 10.37
C TYR A 67 18.30 -0.96 9.31
N MET A 68 17.18 -1.08 8.59
CA MET A 68 16.93 -2.11 7.57
C MET A 68 16.21 -1.51 6.35
N ASN A 69 16.43 -2.10 5.17
CA ASN A 69 15.77 -1.72 3.90
C ASN A 69 16.02 -0.26 3.44
N ASN A 70 17.25 0.24 3.65
CA ASN A 70 17.69 1.56 3.15
C ASN A 70 17.98 1.58 1.65
N ASP A 71 18.20 0.41 1.05
CA ASP A 71 18.47 0.26 -0.37
C ASP A 71 17.29 -0.38 -1.08
N LEU A 72 16.96 0.14 -2.26
CA LEU A 72 15.85 -0.35 -3.10
C LEU A 72 16.05 -1.83 -3.46
N ILE A 73 17.28 -2.25 -3.71
CA ILE A 73 17.62 -3.64 -4.04
C ILE A 73 17.33 -4.56 -2.84
N GLY A 74 17.71 -4.15 -1.63
CA GLY A 74 17.43 -4.92 -0.41
C GLY A 74 15.93 -5.04 -0.14
N LEU A 75 15.20 -3.94 -0.33
CA LEU A 75 13.74 -3.94 -0.19
C LEU A 75 13.07 -4.89 -1.19
N ILE A 76 13.44 -4.79 -2.47
CA ILE A 76 12.91 -5.65 -3.54
C ILE A 76 13.25 -7.11 -3.27
N ALA A 77 14.49 -7.42 -2.88
CA ALA A 77 14.92 -8.79 -2.59
C ALA A 77 14.11 -9.43 -1.45
N SER A 78 13.69 -8.63 -0.45
CA SER A 78 12.85 -9.11 0.66
C SER A 78 11.39 -9.37 0.27
N LEU A 79 10.89 -8.70 -0.78
CA LEU A 79 9.49 -8.71 -1.18
C LEU A 79 9.19 -9.57 -2.41
N ILE A 80 10.17 -9.75 -3.29
CA ILE A 80 9.99 -10.40 -4.61
C ILE A 80 10.73 -11.74 -4.59
N PRO A 81 10.03 -12.85 -4.27
CA PRO A 81 10.65 -14.17 -4.18
C PRO A 81 11.03 -14.74 -5.55
N THR A 82 10.31 -14.33 -6.61
CA THR A 82 10.62 -14.69 -7.99
C THR A 82 10.38 -13.51 -8.92
N PRO A 83 11.14 -13.34 -10.01
CA PRO A 83 10.97 -12.21 -10.94
C PRO A 83 9.59 -12.11 -11.61
N ARG A 84 8.79 -13.18 -11.58
CA ARG A 84 7.42 -13.21 -12.13
C ARG A 84 6.37 -12.67 -11.14
N LEU A 85 6.73 -12.55 -9.85
CA LEU A 85 5.86 -12.13 -8.75
C LEU A 85 6.30 -10.76 -8.21
N HIS A 86 6.42 -9.77 -9.11
CA HIS A 86 6.92 -8.44 -8.80
C HIS A 86 5.84 -7.35 -8.68
N PHE A 87 4.56 -7.76 -8.62
CA PHE A 87 3.43 -6.87 -8.41
C PHE A 87 3.14 -6.74 -6.92
N LEU A 88 3.45 -5.57 -6.36
CA LEU A 88 3.20 -5.24 -4.97
C LEU A 88 1.83 -4.57 -4.84
N MET A 89 1.03 -5.09 -3.91
CA MET A 89 -0.22 -4.46 -3.49
C MET A 89 0.07 -3.51 -2.33
N THR A 90 -0.56 -2.34 -2.35
CA THR A 90 -0.40 -1.33 -1.30
C THR A 90 -1.65 -1.21 -0.45
N GLY A 91 -1.43 -0.91 0.82
CA GLY A 91 -2.45 -0.48 1.75
C GLY A 91 -1.89 0.62 2.65
N TYR A 92 -2.77 1.50 3.12
CA TYR A 92 -2.35 2.63 3.95
C TYR A 92 -3.36 2.88 5.06
N THR A 93 -2.86 3.25 6.22
CA THR A 93 -3.64 3.70 7.37
C THR A 93 -2.75 4.60 8.24
N PRO A 94 -3.29 5.65 8.89
CA PRO A 94 -4.68 6.08 8.88
C PRO A 94 -5.08 6.83 7.60
N LEU A 95 -6.30 6.56 7.13
CA LEU A 95 -6.97 7.33 6.08
C LEU A 95 -8.03 8.20 6.77
N THR A 96 -7.64 9.40 7.19
CA THR A 96 -8.53 10.37 7.85
C THR A 96 -8.32 11.76 7.24
N THR A 97 -9.43 12.48 6.99
CA THR A 97 -9.43 13.91 6.67
C THR A 97 -9.34 14.76 7.93
N ASP A 98 -9.85 14.26 9.04
CA ASP A 98 -9.93 14.99 10.30
C ASP A 98 -8.75 14.59 11.20
N GLN A 99 -7.77 15.49 11.32
CA GLN A 99 -6.74 15.42 12.35
C GLN A 99 -7.33 15.61 13.77
N SER A 100 -8.55 16.16 13.88
CA SER A 100 -9.16 16.59 15.14
C SER A 100 -9.64 15.45 16.04
N VAL A 101 -9.90 14.25 15.50
CA VAL A 101 -10.41 13.09 16.28
C VAL A 101 -9.29 12.10 16.65
N ALA A 102 -8.07 12.33 16.18
CA ALA A 102 -6.93 11.43 16.41
C ALA A 102 -6.35 11.48 17.84
N SER A 103 -6.81 12.41 18.68
CA SER A 103 -6.17 12.75 19.96
C SER A 103 -6.72 12.03 21.21
N VAL A 104 -7.79 11.24 21.12
CA VAL A 104 -8.45 10.71 22.34
C VAL A 104 -8.02 9.28 22.71
N ARG A 105 -7.46 8.49 21.78
CA ARG A 105 -7.04 7.10 22.09
C ARG A 105 -5.68 6.78 21.48
N LYS A 106 -4.70 6.45 22.33
CA LYS A 106 -3.40 5.89 21.89
C LYS A 106 -3.69 4.66 21.02
N THR A 107 -3.39 4.76 19.73
CA THR A 107 -3.57 3.63 18.80
C THR A 107 -2.32 2.75 18.92
N THR A 108 -2.49 1.47 19.25
CA THR A 108 -1.35 0.56 19.41
C THR A 108 -0.82 0.10 18.06
N VAL A 109 0.45 -0.34 18.00
CA VAL A 109 1.05 -0.93 16.79
C VAL A 109 0.20 -2.09 16.26
N LEU A 110 -0.29 -2.94 17.15
CA LEU A 110 -1.12 -4.08 16.83
C LEU A 110 -2.44 -3.67 16.15
N ASP A 111 -3.07 -2.59 16.60
CA ASP A 111 -4.29 -2.07 15.98
C ASP A 111 -4.02 -1.55 14.57
N VAL A 112 -2.88 -0.89 14.36
CA VAL A 112 -2.46 -0.39 13.05
C VAL A 112 -2.22 -1.57 12.09
N MET A 113 -1.46 -2.58 12.52
CA MET A 113 -1.17 -3.76 11.70
C MET A 113 -2.44 -4.53 11.34
N ARG A 114 -3.35 -4.75 12.30
CA ARG A 114 -4.64 -5.39 12.02
C ARG A 114 -5.49 -4.61 11.03
N ARG A 115 -5.45 -3.27 11.08
CA ARG A 115 -6.15 -2.42 10.11
C ARG A 115 -5.51 -2.53 8.72
N LEU A 116 -4.18 -2.55 8.60
CA LEU A 116 -3.50 -2.64 7.30
C LEU A 116 -3.91 -3.89 6.51
N LEU A 117 -4.11 -5.03 7.18
CA LEU A 117 -4.54 -6.28 6.54
C LEU A 117 -6.03 -6.32 6.18
N GLN A 118 -6.83 -5.33 6.59
CA GLN A 118 -8.24 -5.30 6.21
C GLN A 118 -8.37 -5.01 4.71
N PRO A 119 -9.21 -5.76 3.97
CA PRO A 119 -9.38 -5.57 2.53
C PRO A 119 -9.94 -4.19 2.15
N LYS A 120 -10.49 -3.45 3.13
CA LYS A 120 -10.99 -2.07 2.95
C LYS A 120 -9.86 -1.04 2.83
N ASN A 121 -8.66 -1.36 3.32
CA ASN A 121 -7.51 -0.46 3.31
C ASN A 121 -6.52 -0.82 2.19
N VAL A 122 -6.79 -1.89 1.44
CA VAL A 122 -6.01 -2.31 0.26
C VAL A 122 -6.46 -1.51 -0.96
N MET A 123 -5.49 -1.00 -1.72
CA MET A 123 -5.68 -0.08 -2.85
C MET A 123 -5.73 -0.79 -4.21
N VAL A 124 -6.02 -2.09 -4.17
CA VAL A 124 -6.15 -2.95 -5.34
C VAL A 124 -7.45 -3.73 -5.20
N SER A 125 -8.32 -3.67 -6.21
CA SER A 125 -9.56 -4.44 -6.20
C SER A 125 -9.27 -5.91 -6.49
N THR A 126 -9.17 -6.71 -5.44
CA THR A 126 -9.10 -8.18 -5.56
C THR A 126 -10.49 -8.78 -5.39
N GLY A 127 -10.84 -9.80 -6.19
CA GLY A 127 -12.10 -10.53 -6.04
C GLY A 127 -12.22 -11.14 -4.63
N ARG A 128 -13.38 -10.96 -3.98
CA ARG A 128 -13.60 -11.38 -2.57
C ARG A 128 -13.50 -12.89 -2.36
N ASP A 129 -13.80 -13.67 -3.40
CA ASP A 129 -13.82 -15.14 -3.38
C ASP A 129 -12.43 -15.79 -3.47
N ARG A 130 -11.39 -14.97 -3.69
CA ARG A 130 -10.02 -15.44 -3.91
C ARG A 130 -9.20 -15.54 -2.62
N GLN A 131 -9.62 -14.87 -1.53
CA GLN A 131 -8.82 -14.78 -0.30
C GLN A 131 -8.75 -16.09 0.50
N THR A 132 -9.66 -17.04 0.27
CA THR A 132 -9.66 -18.35 0.96
C THR A 132 -8.57 -19.31 0.46
N ASN A 133 -8.12 -19.14 -0.79
CA ASN A 133 -7.11 -20.00 -1.43
C ASN A 133 -5.79 -19.27 -1.74
N HIS A 134 -5.60 -18.08 -1.18
CA HIS A 134 -4.39 -17.28 -1.40
C HIS A 134 -3.69 -16.99 -0.08
N CYS A 135 -2.36 -17.05 -0.09
CA CYS A 135 -1.52 -16.68 1.04
C CYS A 135 -0.62 -15.49 0.67
N TYR A 136 -0.26 -14.70 1.67
CA TYR A 136 0.78 -13.69 1.52
C TYR A 136 2.14 -14.38 1.63
N ILE A 137 3.01 -14.16 0.64
CA ILE A 137 4.38 -14.71 0.64
C ILE A 137 5.35 -13.75 1.34
N ALA A 138 5.18 -12.45 1.12
CA ALA A 138 5.96 -11.39 1.74
C ALA A 138 5.09 -10.18 2.04
N ILE A 139 5.34 -9.51 3.17
CA ILE A 139 4.65 -8.29 3.61
C ILE A 139 5.68 -7.35 4.19
N LEU A 140 5.66 -6.08 3.76
CA LEU A 140 6.39 -5.00 4.38
C LEU A 140 5.42 -4.06 5.07
N ASN A 141 5.57 -3.89 6.39
CA ASN A 141 4.83 -2.89 7.15
C ASN A 141 5.78 -1.75 7.54
N ILE A 142 5.52 -0.56 7.01
CA ILE A 142 6.25 0.67 7.39
C ILE A 142 5.39 1.41 8.42
N ILE A 143 5.87 1.48 9.66
CA ILE A 143 5.19 2.19 10.74
C ILE A 143 5.94 3.50 10.98
N GLN A 144 5.20 4.62 11.00
CA GLN A 144 5.73 5.96 11.17
C GLN A 144 5.13 6.61 12.43
N GLY A 145 5.95 7.33 13.19
CA GLY A 145 5.53 8.06 14.39
C GLY A 145 6.20 7.57 15.67
N GLU A 146 5.62 7.92 16.81
CA GLU A 146 6.08 7.47 18.13
C GLU A 146 5.69 6.00 18.34
N VAL A 147 6.68 5.11 18.20
CA VAL A 147 6.50 3.67 18.26
C VAL A 147 7.44 3.08 19.29
N ASP A 148 6.91 2.26 20.20
CA ASP A 148 7.71 1.45 21.10
C ASP A 148 8.19 0.18 20.36
N PRO A 149 9.52 -0.01 20.18
CA PRO A 149 10.07 -1.17 19.49
C PRO A 149 9.65 -2.52 20.10
N THR A 150 9.40 -2.56 21.41
CA THR A 150 8.97 -3.79 22.10
C THR A 150 7.60 -4.27 21.62
N GLN A 151 6.70 -3.33 21.27
CA GLN A 151 5.39 -3.65 20.73
C GLN A 151 5.48 -4.20 19.31
N VAL A 152 6.44 -3.73 18.50
CA VAL A 152 6.62 -4.20 17.12
C VAL A 152 7.05 -5.67 17.10
N CYS A 153 8.01 -6.05 17.95
CA CYS A 153 8.47 -7.43 18.04
C CYS A 153 7.36 -8.38 18.50
N ALA A 154 6.57 -7.97 19.49
CA ALA A 154 5.44 -8.77 20.00
C ALA A 154 4.33 -9.01 18.95
N THR A 155 4.23 -8.14 17.94
CA THR A 155 3.24 -8.25 16.86
C THR A 155 3.73 -8.99 15.62
N ALA A 156 5.01 -9.34 15.55
CA ALA A 156 5.62 -10.04 14.42
C ALA A 156 5.57 -11.58 14.54
N THR A 157 5.08 -12.11 15.67
CA THR A 157 4.91 -13.55 15.95
C THR A 157 3.44 -13.95 15.75
#